data_AF-A0A351Y4D4-F1
#
_entry.id   AF-A0A351Y4D4-F1
#
_cell.length_a   1.000
_cell.length_b   1.000
_cell.length_c   1.000
_cell.angle_alpha   90.00
_cell.angle_beta   90.00
_cell.angle_gamma   90.00
#
_symmetry.space_group_name_H-M   'P 1'
#
loop_
_entity.id
_entity.type
_entity.pdbx_description
1 polymer ?
#
loop_
_entity_poly.entity_id
_entity_poly.type
_entity_poly.pdbx_seq_one_letter_code
_entity_poly.pdbx_strand_id
1 'polypeptide(L)'
;MQYSNDVKIISSINSKYIYLFDRINQTFTVYDSRPAKNADQYNYTYGLYYVFMFKFDLGGTNRVVDIDIPDPSGNRPEMYILTNE
;
A
#
# COMPACT_ATOMS: atom_id res chain seq x y z
N MET A 1 -5.69 -4.31 14.19
CA MET A 1 -6.64 -4.03 13.08
C MET A 1 -6.63 -5.21 12.14
N GLN A 2 -7.79 -5.63 11.65
CA GLN A 2 -7.92 -6.74 10.71
C GLN A 2 -8.32 -6.18 9.34
N TYR A 3 -7.59 -6.57 8.29
CA TYR A 3 -7.94 -6.23 6.92
C TYR A 3 -9.22 -6.97 6.49
N SER A 4 -9.97 -6.36 5.57
CA SER A 4 -11.07 -7.03 4.89
C SER A 4 -10.55 -8.07 3.88
N ASN A 5 -11.46 -8.76 3.21
CA ASN A 5 -11.17 -9.68 2.12
C ASN A 5 -10.97 -8.99 0.76
N ASP A 6 -11.08 -7.66 0.69
CA ASP A 6 -10.87 -6.88 -0.54
C ASP A 6 -9.77 -5.84 -0.34
N VAL A 7 -8.53 -6.31 -0.51
CA VAL A 7 -7.31 -5.51 -0.37
C VAL A 7 -6.56 -5.50 -1.70
N LYS A 8 -6.33 -4.31 -2.25
CA LYS A 8 -5.38 -4.09 -3.35
C LYS A 8 -3.98 -3.90 -2.76
N ILE A 9 -3.02 -4.65 -3.28
CA ILE A 9 -1.59 -4.49 -2.99
C ILE A 9 -0.97 -3.69 -4.13
N ILE A 10 -0.27 -2.61 -3.81
CA ILE A 10 0.48 -1.79 -4.76
C ILE A 10 1.95 -1.84 -4.35
N SER A 11 2.81 -2.21 -5.29
CA SER A 11 4.26 -2.30 -5.09
C SER A 11 4.98 -2.02 -6.40
N SER A 12 6.07 -1.25 -6.33
CA SER A 12 6.95 -0.97 -7.47
C SER A 12 8.33 -1.59 -7.24
N ILE A 13 8.97 -2.05 -8.32
CA ILE A 13 10.28 -2.73 -8.27
C ILE A 13 11.40 -1.87 -7.65
N ASN A 14 11.35 -0.54 -7.79
CA ASN A 14 12.34 0.37 -7.19
C ASN A 14 11.82 1.08 -5.92
N SER A 15 10.69 0.62 -5.37
CA SER A 15 10.13 1.16 -4.13
C SER A 15 10.34 0.18 -2.99
N LYS A 16 10.89 0.67 -1.87
CA LYS A 16 10.88 -0.07 -0.61
C LYS A 16 9.50 -0.06 0.06
N TYR A 17 8.57 0.78 -0.40
CA TYR A 17 7.24 0.86 0.18
C TYR A 17 6.27 -0.13 -0.47
N ILE A 18 5.47 -0.77 0.37
CA ILE A 18 4.31 -1.58 0.00
C ILE A 18 3.06 -0.88 0.50
N TYR A 19 2.08 -0.72 -0.39
CA TYR A 19 0.85 -0.03 -0.08
C TYR A 19 -0.32 -1.00 -0.13
N LEU A 20 -1.17 -0.95 0.88
CA LEU A 20 -2.38 -1.74 0.97
C LEU A 20 -3.58 -0.81 0.97
N PHE A 21 -4.45 -0.95 -0.03
CA PHE A 21 -5.74 -0.27 -0.06
C PHE A 21 -6.86 -1.27 0.22
N ASP A 22 -7.48 -1.15 1.39
CA ASP A 22 -8.65 -1.93 1.79
C ASP A 22 -9.92 -1.22 1.30
N ARG A 23 -10.54 -1.76 0.26
CA ARG A 23 -11.68 -1.12 -0.41
C ARG A 23 -12.93 -1.08 0.48
N ILE A 24 -13.09 -2.08 1.35
CA ILE A 24 -14.25 -2.16 2.24
C ILE A 24 -14.07 -1.18 3.40
N ASN A 25 -12.93 -1.22 4.07
CA ASN A 25 -12.65 -0.37 5.22
C ASN A 25 -12.27 1.07 4.84
N GLN A 26 -12.03 1.33 3.54
CA GLN A 26 -11.57 2.63 3.01
C GLN A 26 -10.28 3.10 3.68
N THR A 27 -9.36 2.17 3.94
CA THR A 27 -8.07 2.46 4.57
C THR A 27 -6.93 2.26 3.59
N PHE A 28 -5.97 3.18 3.66
CA PHE A 28 -4.71 3.09 2.95
C PHE A 28 -3.58 2.94 3.96
N THR A 29 -2.88 1.82 3.90
CA THR A 29 -1.78 1.49 4.82
C THR A 29 -0.47 1.39 4.08
N VAL A 30 0.59 1.93 4.66
CA VAL A 30 1.93 1.94 4.08
C VAL A 30 2.87 1.15 4.98
N TYR A 31 3.61 0.24 4.37
CA TYR A 31 4.69 -0.50 4.98
C TYR A 31 6.02 -0.18 4.31
N ASP A 32 7.09 -0.15 5.09
CA ASP A 32 8.48 -0.16 4.63
C ASP A 32 8.94 -1.63 4.58
N SER A 33 9.24 -2.12 3.38
CA SER A 33 9.75 -3.46 3.12
C SER A 33 11.27 -3.44 3.21
N ARG A 34 11.80 -4.21 4.16
CA ARG A 34 13.25 -4.35 4.38
C ARG A 34 13.65 -5.80 4.14
N PRO A 35 14.25 -6.13 2.98
CA PRO A 35 14.79 -7.45 2.76
C PRO A 35 15.98 -7.68 3.70
N ALA A 36 15.88 -8.71 4.54
CA ALA A 36 17.00 -9.22 5.29
C ALA A 36 17.65 -10.36 4.49
N LYS A 37 18.94 -10.22 4.18
CA LYS A 37 19.72 -11.30 3.57
C LYS A 37 20.06 -12.32 4.65
N ASN A 38 19.49 -13.52 4.56
CA ASN A 38 19.92 -14.62 5.42
C ASN A 38 21.20 -15.23 4.82
N ALA A 39 22.25 -15.31 5.63
CA ALA A 39 23.59 -15.69 5.17
C ALA A 39 23.67 -17.12 4.59
N ASP A 40 22.75 -18.02 4.98
CA ASP A 40 22.93 -19.45 4.75
C ASP A 40 22.32 -20.01 3.45
N GLN A 41 21.46 -19.29 2.72
CA GLN A 41 20.70 -19.94 1.61
C GLN A 41 20.34 -19.09 0.38
N TYR A 42 20.92 -17.89 0.18
CA TYR A 42 20.43 -16.95 -0.86
C TYR A 42 18.92 -16.62 -0.75
N ASN A 43 18.29 -16.96 0.37
CA ASN A 43 16.90 -16.68 0.67
C ASN A 43 16.80 -15.31 1.32
N TYR A 44 15.96 -14.45 0.75
CA TYR A 44 15.63 -13.13 1.32
C TYR A 44 14.34 -13.26 2.14
N THR A 45 14.41 -12.90 3.42
CA THR A 45 13.20 -12.72 4.23
C THR A 45 12.77 -11.26 4.13
N TYR A 46 11.53 -11.02 3.74
CA TYR A 46 10.97 -9.68 3.64
C TYR A 46 10.16 -9.37 4.89
N GLY A 47 10.64 -8.43 5.70
CA GLY A 47 9.88 -7.86 6.81
C GLY A 47 9.10 -6.62 6.36
N LEU A 48 7.81 -6.55 6.69
CA LEU A 48 6.99 -5.36 6.49
C LEU A 48 6.90 -4.57 7.80
N TYR A 49 7.36 -3.33 7.79
CA TYR A 49 7.34 -2.43 8.94
C TYR A 49 6.29 -1.35 8.73
N TYR A 50 5.31 -1.25 9.63
CA TYR A 50 4.27 -0.22 9.55
C TYR A 50 4.89 1.18 9.52
N VAL A 51 4.45 2.03 8.59
CA VAL A 51 4.85 3.43 8.52
C VAL A 51 3.70 4.31 9.00
N PHE A 52 2.57 4.26 8.30
CA PHE A 52 1.36 4.97 8.67
C PHE A 52 0.14 4.32 8.00
N MET A 53 -1.05 4.72 8.46
CA MET A 53 -2.32 4.42 7.85
C MET A 53 -3.20 5.65 7.92
N PHE A 54 -4.00 5.88 6.89
CA PHE A 54 -5.09 6.82 6.96
C PHE A 54 -6.36 6.21 6.37
N LYS A 55 -7.50 6.84 6.68
CA LYS A 55 -8.83 6.42 6.25
C LYS A 55 -9.45 7.53 5.43
N PHE A 56 -10.09 7.18 4.32
CA PHE A 56 -10.85 8.12 3.53
C PHE A 56 -12.25 8.31 4.11
N ASP A 57 -12.68 9.56 4.18
CA ASP A 57 -14.04 9.96 4.43
C ASP A 57 -14.40 11.04 3.40
N LEU A 58 -15.17 10.66 2.38
CA LEU A 58 -15.52 11.53 1.25
C LEU A 58 -16.91 12.17 1.39
N GLY A 59 -17.62 11.92 2.50
CA GLY A 59 -18.98 12.39 2.72
C GLY A 59 -20.04 11.74 1.82
N GLY A 60 -21.28 11.67 2.31
CA GLY A 60 -22.41 11.14 1.54
C GLY A 60 -22.24 9.66 1.12
N THR A 61 -22.49 9.37 -0.16
CA THR A 61 -22.36 8.03 -0.76
C THR A 61 -21.06 7.83 -1.53
N ASN A 62 -20.15 8.80 -1.47
CA ASN A 62 -18.92 8.80 -2.26
C ASN A 62 -17.86 7.91 -1.61
N ARG A 63 -17.14 7.16 -2.44
CA ARG A 63 -16.15 6.19 -2.00
C ARG A 63 -14.97 6.16 -2.95
N VAL A 64 -13.80 5.87 -2.42
CA VAL A 64 -12.65 5.50 -3.23
C VAL A 64 -12.90 4.10 -3.79
N VAL A 65 -12.88 3.99 -5.11
CA VAL A 65 -13.07 2.71 -5.83
C VAL A 65 -11.73 2.09 -6.23
N ASP A 66 -10.73 2.93 -6.52
CA ASP A 66 -9.39 2.45 -6.83
C ASP A 66 -8.32 3.48 -6.46
N ILE A 67 -7.10 2.98 -6.26
CA ILE A 67 -5.92 3.79 -5.99
C ILE A 67 -4.76 3.25 -6.81
N ASP A 68 -3.92 4.14 -7.34
CA ASP A 68 -2.66 3.77 -7.97
C ASP A 68 -1.51 4.68 -7.54
N ILE A 69 -0.28 4.16 -7.65
CA ILE A 69 0.97 4.90 -7.44
C ILE A 69 1.86 4.64 -8.64
N PRO A 70 1.73 5.46 -9.71
CA PRO A 70 2.32 5.15 -11.00
C PRO A 70 3.83 5.40 -11.07
N ASP A 71 4.41 6.22 -10.18
CA ASP A 71 5.84 6.54 -10.22
C ASP A 71 6.70 5.31 -9.83
N PRO A 72 7.42 4.70 -10.79
CA PRO A 72 8.24 3.54 -10.52
C PRO A 72 9.60 3.90 -9.91
N SER A 73 9.94 5.20 -9.80
CA SER A 73 11.25 5.68 -9.34
C SER A 73 11.40 5.69 -7.82
N GLY A 74 10.30 5.71 -7.08
CA GLY A 74 10.29 5.68 -5.61
C GLY A 74 10.81 6.96 -4.94
N ASN A 75 11.22 7.99 -5.68
CA ASN A 75 11.76 9.23 -5.14
C ASN A 75 10.67 10.14 -4.56
N ARG A 76 9.51 10.19 -5.22
CA ARG A 76 8.35 10.97 -4.77
C ARG A 76 7.06 10.27 -5.20
N PRO A 77 6.64 9.21 -4.50
CA PRO A 77 5.43 8.49 -4.85
C PRO A 77 4.21 9.43 -4.75
N GLU A 78 3.44 9.51 -5.84
CA GLU A 78 2.19 10.26 -5.92
C GLU A 78 1.01 9.30 -5.94
N MET A 79 0.01 9.57 -5.12
CA MET A 79 -1.20 8.74 -5.03
C MET A 79 -2.28 9.29 -5.94
N TYR A 80 -2.75 8.44 -6.84
CA TYR A 80 -3.88 8.70 -7.71
C TYR A 80 -5.09 7.99 -7.10
N ILE A 81 -6.18 8.73 -6.92
CA ILE A 81 -7.40 8.24 -6.26
C ILE A 81 -8.52 8.33 -7.28
N LEU A 82 -9.18 7.20 -7.52
CA LEU A 82 -10.42 7.15 -8.31
C LEU A 82 -11.60 7.03 -7.35
N THR A 83 -12.57 7.92 -7.52
CA THR A 83 -13.85 7.92 -6.79
C THR A 83 -14.99 7.48 -7.70
N ASN A 84 -16.14 7.16 -7.11
CA ASN A 84 -17.37 6.82 -7.83
C ASN A 84 -18.22 8.03 -8.25
N GLU A 85 -17.66 9.23 -8.23
CA GLU A 85 -18.24 10.46 -8.80
C GLU A 85 -17.63 10.81 -10.15
#